data_AF-A0A9Q9VVL9-F1
#
_entry.id   AF-A0A9Q9VVL9-F1
#
_cell.length_a   1.000
_cell.length_b   1.000
_cell.length_c   1.000
_cell.angle_alpha   90.00
_cell.angle_beta   90.00
_cell.angle_gamma   90.00
#
_symmetry.space_group_name_H-M   'P 1'
#
loop_
_entity.id
_entity.type
_entity.pdbx_description
1 polymer ?
#
loop_
_entity_poly.entity_id
_entity_poly.type
_entity_poly.pdbx_seq_one_letter_code
_entity_poly.pdbx_strand_id
1 'polypeptide(L)'
;MNSSSTTVTPATLSTAILPDPCYNYTLLDDRWRATNNIHSIHEYHKSDTNVTWSGWYRLFINGLNAQIPDTCITTYGCGTHIPLWIRGGHPRVQDGVVTRDVCGHWDNYCCYYGSYPIKVKACPGNYYVYELVRPTVNWSAYCADVGSINSSSTTVTPATLSTDVGSINSSSTTVTPATLSTAILPDPCYNYTVLDDRWRATNNIHSIHEYHKSDTNVTWSGWYRLFINGLNAQIPDTCITTYGCGTHIPLWIRGGHPRVQDGVVTRDVCGHWNNYCCYYGSYPIKVKACPGNYYVYELVRPTVNWSAYCADVGSINSSSTTVTPATLSTDVGSINSSSTTVTPATLSTAILPDPCYNYTVLDDRWRATNNIHSIHEYHKSDTNVTWSGWYRLFINGLNARIPDTCITTYGCGTHIPLWIRGGHPRVQDGVVTRDVGGHWNNYCCYYGSYPIKVKACPGNYYVYELVRPIVNWSAYCADVVSINSSSTTVTPATLSTDVGSINSSSTTVTPATLSTAILPDPCYNYTVLDDRWRATNNIHSIHEYHKSDTNGHLERLYRLFINGLNAQIPDTCI
;
A
#
# COMPACT_ATOMS: atom_id res chain seq x y z
N MET A 1 29.70 41.25 -42.87
CA MET A 1 29.42 39.90 -42.34
C MET A 1 29.58 39.97 -40.84
N ASN A 2 28.44 40.05 -40.13
CA ASN A 2 28.39 40.12 -38.67
C ASN A 2 28.48 38.70 -38.10
N SER A 3 29.37 38.48 -37.13
CA SER A 3 29.38 37.28 -36.29
C SER A 3 29.45 37.70 -34.83
N SER A 4 28.28 37.84 -34.21
CA SER A 4 28.12 38.00 -32.77
C SER A 4 28.23 36.64 -32.09
N SER A 5 29.25 36.46 -31.26
CA SER A 5 29.47 35.28 -30.40
C SER A 5 28.64 35.42 -29.11
N THR A 6 27.54 34.68 -29.01
CA THR A 6 26.77 34.53 -27.76
C THR A 6 27.32 33.37 -26.94
N THR A 7 28.00 33.67 -25.85
CA THR A 7 28.36 32.72 -24.80
C THR A 7 27.12 32.35 -23.98
N VAL A 8 26.68 31.10 -24.05
CA VAL A 8 25.62 30.53 -23.22
C VAL A 8 26.22 30.11 -21.89
N THR A 9 25.89 30.82 -20.81
CA THR A 9 26.14 30.38 -19.43
C THR A 9 25.15 29.26 -19.08
N PRO A 10 25.59 28.15 -18.46
CA PRO A 10 24.67 27.11 -17.98
C PRO A 10 23.78 27.68 -16.87
N ALA A 11 22.47 27.62 -17.06
CA ALA A 11 21.52 27.87 -15.99
C ALA A 11 21.69 26.78 -14.93
N THR A 12 22.15 27.16 -13.74
CA THR A 12 22.07 26.31 -12.56
C THR A 12 20.61 26.02 -12.27
N LEU A 13 20.18 24.77 -12.46
CA LEU A 13 18.90 24.28 -11.98
C LEU A 13 18.89 24.43 -10.45
N SER A 14 18.24 25.47 -9.95
CA SER A 14 17.81 25.54 -8.57
C SER A 14 16.75 24.46 -8.38
N THR A 15 17.14 23.30 -7.86
CA THR A 15 16.19 22.38 -7.27
C THR A 15 15.54 23.11 -6.11
N ALA A 16 14.29 23.55 -6.28
CA ALA A 16 13.48 24.05 -5.18
C ALA A 16 13.47 22.97 -4.09
N ILE A 17 14.20 23.20 -3.01
CA ILE A 17 14.19 22.36 -1.84
C ILE A 17 12.77 22.51 -1.27
N LEU A 18 11.91 21.53 -1.52
CA LEU A 18 10.61 21.47 -0.85
C LEU A 18 10.89 21.49 0.66
N PRO A 19 10.31 22.43 1.42
CA PRO A 19 10.56 22.52 2.85
C PRO A 19 10.17 21.19 3.49
N ASP A 20 11.12 20.58 4.21
CA ASP A 20 10.90 19.30 4.88
C ASP A 20 9.71 19.45 5.85
N PRO A 21 8.67 18.60 5.73
CA PRO A 21 7.48 18.71 6.57
C PRO A 21 7.75 18.49 8.05
N CYS A 22 8.91 17.97 8.44
CA CYS A 22 9.36 17.94 9.83
C CYS A 22 9.72 19.31 10.39
N TYR A 23 9.90 20.33 9.55
CA TYR A 23 10.20 21.69 9.98
C TYR A 23 9.17 22.72 9.48
N ASN A 24 8.25 22.30 8.61
CA ASN A 24 7.17 23.14 8.08
C ASN A 24 5.83 22.42 8.20
N TYR A 25 5.16 22.63 9.33
CA TYR A 25 3.86 22.03 9.65
C TYR A 25 3.00 22.99 10.48
N THR A 26 1.69 22.76 10.43
CA THR A 26 0.68 23.41 11.28
C THR A 26 0.49 22.60 12.57
N LEU A 27 0.35 23.28 13.69
CA LEU A 27 0.03 22.62 14.96
C LEU A 27 -1.45 22.25 15.01
N LEU A 28 -1.73 21.02 15.43
CA LEU A 28 -3.08 20.53 15.70
C LEU A 28 -3.14 20.10 17.17
N ASP A 29 -3.55 21.02 18.04
CA ASP A 29 -3.53 20.88 19.50
C ASP A 29 -4.94 20.86 20.14
N ASP A 30 -5.95 20.60 19.31
CA ASP A 30 -7.33 20.38 19.68
C ASP A 30 -7.46 19.30 20.78
N ARG A 31 -7.67 19.73 22.03
CA ARG A 31 -7.77 18.83 23.18
C ARG A 31 -8.84 17.75 23.04
N TRP A 32 -9.91 18.04 22.29
CA TRP A 32 -11.03 17.10 22.11
C TRP A 32 -10.62 15.82 21.37
N ARG A 33 -9.54 15.86 20.57
CA ARG A 33 -9.01 14.72 19.81
C ARG A 33 -8.32 13.64 20.67
N ALA A 34 -8.13 13.87 21.96
CA ALA A 34 -7.44 12.91 22.81
C ALA A 34 -8.23 11.59 22.91
N THR A 35 -7.56 10.44 22.75
CA THR A 35 -8.20 9.10 22.82
C THR A 35 -8.91 8.80 24.14
N ASN A 36 -8.48 9.44 25.23
CA ASN A 36 -9.12 9.33 26.54
C ASN A 36 -10.40 10.18 26.68
N ASN A 37 -10.73 11.03 25.71
CA ASN A 37 -12.02 11.71 25.66
C ASN A 37 -13.06 10.77 25.07
N ILE A 38 -13.82 10.13 25.95
CA ILE A 38 -14.96 9.30 25.58
C ILE A 38 -16.22 10.11 25.85
N HIS A 39 -16.93 10.50 24.79
CA HIS A 39 -18.18 11.24 24.91
C HIS A 39 -19.38 10.29 24.97
N SER A 40 -20.43 10.67 25.70
CA SER A 40 -21.72 10.00 25.62
C SER A 40 -22.42 10.28 24.28
N ILE A 41 -23.28 9.36 23.82
CA ILE A 41 -24.05 9.48 22.57
C ILE A 41 -24.93 10.75 22.48
N HIS A 42 -25.19 11.40 23.62
CA HIS A 42 -26.02 12.59 23.74
C HIS A 42 -25.23 13.91 23.79
N GLU A 43 -23.90 13.85 23.64
CA GLU A 43 -23.04 15.03 23.68
C GLU A 43 -22.76 15.59 22.28
N TYR A 44 -22.32 16.85 22.21
CA TYR A 44 -21.96 17.47 20.93
C TYR A 44 -20.63 16.90 20.42
N HIS A 45 -20.70 16.05 19.40
CA HIS A 45 -19.52 15.45 18.78
C HIS A 45 -18.92 16.34 17.69
N LYS A 46 -17.59 16.33 17.59
CA LYS A 46 -16.82 17.05 16.58
C LYS A 46 -16.62 16.21 15.32
N SER A 47 -16.35 16.89 14.21
CA SER A 47 -16.15 16.27 12.90
C SER A 47 -15.09 17.03 12.12
N ASP A 48 -14.18 16.30 11.48
CA ASP A 48 -13.17 16.82 10.58
C ASP A 48 -13.66 16.97 9.14
N THR A 49 -14.89 16.56 8.84
CA THR A 49 -15.49 16.70 7.51
C THR A 49 -15.66 18.14 7.05
N ASN A 50 -15.77 19.08 7.98
CA ASN A 50 -15.93 20.50 7.69
C ASN A 50 -14.62 21.28 7.83
N VAL A 51 -13.51 20.57 8.10
CA VAL A 51 -12.17 21.18 8.21
C VAL A 51 -11.55 21.25 6.82
N THR A 52 -11.04 22.42 6.46
CA THR A 52 -10.24 22.59 5.23
C THR A 52 -8.80 22.17 5.53
N TRP A 53 -8.43 20.98 5.09
CA TRP A 53 -7.08 20.44 5.26
C TRP A 53 -6.14 20.96 4.18
N SER A 54 -4.99 21.49 4.58
CA SER A 54 -3.93 21.92 3.66
C SER A 54 -2.56 21.85 4.33
N GLY A 55 -1.60 21.21 3.66
CA GLY A 55 -0.25 21.04 4.18
C GLY A 55 -0.10 19.94 5.23
N TRP A 56 0.97 20.05 6.02
CA TRP A 56 1.36 19.06 7.01
C TRP A 56 0.96 19.50 8.42
N TYR A 57 0.54 18.54 9.24
CA TYR A 57 0.05 18.78 10.60
C TYR A 57 0.86 17.96 11.60
N ARG A 58 1.14 18.56 12.76
CA ARG A 58 1.74 17.88 13.91
C ARG A 58 0.75 17.90 15.07
N LEU A 59 0.43 16.73 15.61
CA LEU A 59 -0.56 16.58 16.66
C LEU A 59 0.07 16.79 18.04
N PHE A 60 -0.67 17.48 18.90
CA PHE A 60 -0.33 17.67 20.30
C PHE A 60 -1.55 17.46 21.18
N ILE A 61 -1.34 16.86 22.35
CA ILE A 61 -2.35 16.81 23.40
C ILE A 61 -1.70 17.31 24.69
N ASN A 62 -2.24 18.40 25.24
CA ASN A 62 -1.74 19.05 26.46
C ASN A 62 -0.23 19.38 26.41
N GLY A 63 0.27 19.84 25.25
CA GLY A 63 1.67 20.19 25.06
C GLY A 63 2.62 19.00 24.89
N LEU A 64 2.12 17.77 24.89
CA LEU A 64 2.89 16.56 24.59
C LEU A 64 2.72 16.16 23.13
N ASN A 65 3.78 15.58 22.55
CA ASN A 65 3.71 14.96 21.23
C ASN A 65 2.58 13.94 21.22
N ALA A 66 1.69 14.05 20.24
CA ALA A 66 0.65 13.07 20.02
C ALA A 66 0.73 12.53 18.59
N GLN A 67 0.13 11.36 18.39
CA GLN A 67 0.09 10.67 17.11
C GLN A 67 -1.31 10.14 16.84
N ILE A 68 -1.68 9.96 15.58
CA ILE A 68 -2.93 9.27 15.25
C ILE A 68 -2.80 7.82 15.69
N PRO A 69 -3.74 7.24 16.44
CA PRO A 69 -3.59 5.87 16.95
C PRO A 69 -3.29 4.84 15.85
N ASP A 70 -2.35 3.94 16.13
CA ASP A 70 -2.06 2.75 15.32
C ASP A 70 -3.06 1.61 15.57
N THR A 71 -3.89 1.80 16.59
CA THR A 71 -4.89 0.86 17.04
C THR A 71 -6.25 1.50 17.01
N CYS A 72 -7.23 0.69 16.68
CA CYS A 72 -8.64 1.01 16.72
C CYS A 72 -9.07 1.67 18.02
N ILE A 73 -9.77 2.79 17.89
CA ILE A 73 -10.41 3.52 18.99
C ILE A 73 -11.91 3.18 18.98
N THR A 74 -12.47 2.95 20.15
CA THR A 74 -13.89 2.62 20.32
C THR A 74 -14.78 3.78 19.87
N THR A 75 -15.96 3.47 19.30
CA THR A 75 -17.00 4.46 18.94
C THR A 75 -17.18 5.53 20.01
N TYR A 76 -17.44 6.77 19.60
CA TYR A 76 -17.57 7.93 20.49
C TYR A 76 -16.27 8.39 21.18
N GLY A 77 -15.15 7.74 20.89
CA GLY A 77 -13.82 8.15 21.35
C GLY A 77 -13.31 9.40 20.63
N CYS A 78 -12.30 10.03 21.22
CA CYS A 78 -11.64 11.23 20.72
C CYS A 78 -12.57 12.38 20.31
N GLY A 79 -13.70 12.52 21.02
CA GLY A 79 -14.64 13.62 20.82
C GLY A 79 -15.45 13.55 19.53
N THR A 80 -15.53 12.40 18.86
CA THR A 80 -16.25 12.23 17.58
C THR A 80 -17.10 10.96 17.58
N HIS A 81 -18.11 10.85 16.69
CA HIS A 81 -18.91 9.62 16.58
C HIS A 81 -18.09 8.47 15.99
N ILE A 82 -17.34 8.77 14.93
CA ILE A 82 -16.57 7.81 14.14
C ILE A 82 -15.08 8.16 14.29
N PRO A 83 -14.40 7.61 15.31
CA PRO A 83 -12.99 7.91 15.54
C PRO A 83 -12.12 7.31 14.44
N LEU A 84 -11.25 8.14 13.87
CA LEU A 84 -10.33 7.75 12.82
C LEU A 84 -8.95 7.42 13.38
N TRP A 85 -8.39 6.30 12.91
CA TRP A 85 -7.08 5.78 13.26
C TRP A 85 -6.36 5.27 12.00
N ILE A 86 -5.03 5.09 12.06
CA ILE A 86 -4.24 4.65 10.90
C ILE A 86 -3.94 3.15 10.94
N ARG A 87 -3.96 2.52 9.77
CA ARG A 87 -3.63 1.10 9.59
C ARG A 87 -2.16 0.88 9.26
N GLY A 88 -1.63 -0.25 9.72
CA GLY A 88 -0.26 -0.68 9.50
C GLY A 88 0.80 -0.01 10.39
N GLY A 89 0.43 0.88 11.32
CA GLY A 89 1.36 1.55 12.23
C GLY A 89 1.92 2.91 11.75
N HIS A 90 2.88 3.46 12.47
CA HIS A 90 3.68 4.61 12.00
C HIS A 90 4.98 4.18 11.29
N PRO A 91 5.51 5.01 10.36
CA PRO A 91 6.84 4.80 9.77
C PRO A 91 7.98 5.00 10.77
N ARG A 92 9.18 4.53 10.43
CA ARG A 92 10.44 4.95 11.06
C ARG A 92 11.02 6.17 10.33
N VAL A 93 11.95 6.88 10.96
CA VAL A 93 12.59 8.08 10.37
C VAL A 93 13.21 7.79 9.00
N GLN A 94 13.80 6.61 8.84
CA GLN A 94 14.42 6.16 7.59
C GLN A 94 13.41 5.88 6.46
N ASP A 95 12.14 5.62 6.79
CA ASP A 95 11.12 5.25 5.79
C ASP A 95 10.62 6.48 5.01
N GLY A 96 10.94 7.69 5.49
CA GLY A 96 10.53 8.94 4.86
C GLY A 96 9.02 9.15 4.89
N VAL A 97 8.47 9.69 3.80
CA VAL A 97 7.03 9.91 3.65
C VAL A 97 6.37 8.62 3.17
N VAL A 98 5.50 8.04 4.00
CA VAL A 98 4.72 6.84 3.68
C VAL A 98 3.22 7.16 3.62
N THR A 99 2.48 6.39 2.83
CA THR A 99 1.02 6.48 2.75
C THR A 99 0.39 5.49 3.72
N ARG A 100 -0.59 5.92 4.51
CA ARG A 100 -1.32 5.08 5.48
C ARG A 100 -2.81 5.12 5.21
N ASP A 101 -3.43 3.95 5.22
CA ASP A 101 -4.88 3.82 5.16
C ASP A 101 -5.50 4.30 6.49
N VAL A 102 -6.64 4.96 6.40
CA VAL A 102 -7.38 5.48 7.56
C VAL A 102 -8.70 4.72 7.70
N CYS A 103 -9.01 4.33 8.93
CA CYS A 103 -10.23 3.61 9.28
C CYS A 103 -11.04 4.36 10.33
N GLY A 104 -12.36 4.32 10.19
CA GLY A 104 -13.33 4.74 11.18
C GLY A 104 -13.99 3.55 11.85
N HIS A 105 -14.05 3.58 13.19
CA HIS A 105 -14.76 2.58 13.96
C HIS A 105 -16.27 2.88 14.01
N TRP A 106 -17.11 1.88 13.72
CA TRP A 106 -18.57 1.97 13.86
C TRP A 106 -19.18 0.58 14.09
N ASP A 107 -20.29 0.51 14.82
CA ASP A 107 -21.06 -0.74 15.06
C ASP A 107 -20.20 -1.92 15.57
N ASN A 108 -19.24 -1.62 16.47
CA ASN A 108 -18.22 -2.56 16.98
C ASN A 108 -17.19 -3.04 15.95
N TYR A 109 -17.10 -2.39 14.79
CA TYR A 109 -16.15 -2.70 13.75
C TYR A 109 -15.11 -1.61 13.61
N CYS A 110 -13.86 -1.98 13.84
CA CYS A 110 -12.71 -1.08 13.82
C CYS A 110 -12.45 -0.38 12.50
N CYS A 111 -12.82 -1.01 11.38
CA CYS A 111 -12.74 -0.38 10.07
C CYS A 111 -14.04 -0.55 9.31
N TYR A 112 -15.15 -0.15 9.92
CA TYR A 112 -16.43 -0.12 9.23
C TYR A 112 -16.40 0.89 8.08
N TYR A 113 -15.86 2.08 8.36
CA TYR A 113 -15.76 3.16 7.40
C TYR A 113 -14.31 3.32 6.95
N GLY A 114 -14.06 3.19 5.65
CA GLY A 114 -12.77 3.56 5.06
C GLY A 114 -12.74 5.05 4.76
N SER A 115 -11.66 5.73 5.14
CA SER A 115 -11.39 7.11 4.72
C SER A 115 -10.29 7.15 3.66
N TYR A 116 -10.10 8.32 3.06
CA TYR A 116 -8.98 8.55 2.14
C TYR A 116 -7.65 8.33 2.86
N PRO A 117 -6.66 7.71 2.19
CA PRO A 117 -5.35 7.51 2.78
C PRO A 117 -4.65 8.86 3.01
N ILE A 118 -3.81 8.91 4.04
CA ILE A 118 -3.03 10.10 4.41
C ILE A 118 -1.53 9.83 4.21
N LYS A 119 -0.73 10.89 4.09
CA LYS A 119 0.72 10.74 4.16
C LYS A 119 1.20 10.97 5.58
N VAL A 120 2.18 10.19 6.01
CA VAL A 120 2.77 10.23 7.35
C VAL A 120 4.29 10.21 7.21
N LYS A 121 4.99 11.05 7.98
CA LYS A 121 6.45 11.04 8.08
C LYS A 121 6.87 11.05 9.53
N ALA A 122 7.84 10.19 9.86
CA ALA A 122 8.51 10.20 11.16
C ALA A 122 9.65 11.23 11.15
N CYS A 123 9.71 12.05 12.20
CA CYS A 123 10.64 13.18 12.26
C CYS A 123 11.73 12.99 13.31
N PRO A 124 12.92 13.60 13.10
CA PRO A 124 13.94 13.72 14.14
C PRO A 124 13.34 14.46 15.35
N GLY A 125 13.33 13.82 16.52
CA GLY A 125 12.68 14.36 17.73
C GLY A 125 11.46 13.58 18.23
N ASN A 126 11.22 12.37 17.70
CA ASN A 126 10.20 11.43 18.19
C ASN A 126 8.78 12.00 18.12
N TYR A 127 8.40 12.46 16.94
CA TYR A 127 7.05 12.86 16.58
C TYR A 127 6.80 12.58 15.09
N TYR A 128 5.54 12.67 14.72
CA TYR A 128 5.08 12.43 13.37
C TYR A 128 4.39 13.67 12.81
N VAL A 129 4.48 13.83 11.50
CA VAL A 129 3.73 14.82 10.73
C VAL A 129 2.85 14.13 9.72
N TYR A 130 1.67 14.69 9.50
CA TYR A 130 0.61 14.09 8.69
C TYR A 130 0.11 15.07 7.65
N GLU A 131 0.03 14.64 6.40
CA GLU A 131 -0.73 15.34 5.37
C GLU A 131 -2.16 14.80 5.42
N LEU A 132 -2.98 15.45 6.23
CA LEU A 132 -4.36 15.05 6.50
C LEU A 132 -5.28 15.50 5.36
N VAL A 133 -6.39 14.77 5.19
CA VAL A 133 -7.38 15.03 4.14
C VAL A 133 -8.78 14.97 4.72
N ARG A 134 -9.76 15.54 4.02
CA ARG A 134 -11.16 15.51 4.47
C ARG A 134 -11.65 14.06 4.57
N PRO A 135 -12.18 13.60 5.73
CA PRO A 135 -12.73 12.26 5.82
C PRO A 135 -13.92 12.01 4.89
N THR A 136 -14.13 10.76 4.51
CA THR A 136 -15.19 10.33 3.59
C THR A 136 -16.58 10.27 4.24
N VAL A 137 -16.65 10.21 5.57
CA VAL A 137 -17.89 9.99 6.32
C VAL A 137 -18.13 11.13 7.31
N ASN A 138 -19.36 11.64 7.35
CA ASN A 138 -19.79 12.65 8.31
C ASN A 138 -19.63 12.17 9.75
N TRP A 139 -19.36 13.11 10.66
CA TRP A 139 -19.14 12.84 12.08
C TRP A 139 -17.92 11.96 12.37
N SER A 140 -16.90 12.06 11.53
CA SER A 140 -15.62 11.37 11.74
C SER A 140 -14.50 12.38 11.97
N ALA A 141 -13.51 11.99 12.78
CA ALA A 141 -12.35 12.82 13.09
C ALA A 141 -11.10 12.01 13.41
N TYR A 142 -9.93 12.55 13.06
CA TYR A 142 -8.62 12.01 13.40
C TYR A 142 -8.38 12.10 14.90
N CYS A 143 -8.25 10.94 15.56
CA CYS A 143 -7.88 10.85 16.96
C CYS A 143 -6.40 11.17 17.17
N ALA A 144 -6.05 11.49 18.41
CA ALA A 144 -4.70 11.75 18.87
C ALA A 144 -4.43 10.99 20.17
N ASP A 145 -3.36 10.20 20.21
CA ASP A 145 -2.87 9.47 21.38
C ASP A 145 -1.47 9.94 21.78
N VAL A 146 -1.23 10.02 23.08
CA VAL A 146 0.07 10.36 23.70
C VAL A 146 0.83 9.08 24.12
N GLY A 147 0.13 7.95 24.25
CA GLY A 147 0.61 6.75 24.95
C GLY A 147 1.65 5.90 24.22
N SER A 148 1.84 6.04 22.91
CA SER A 148 2.63 5.08 22.10
C SER A 148 4.01 5.58 21.64
N ILE A 149 4.54 6.63 22.29
CA ILE A 149 5.88 7.22 22.03
C ILE A 149 7.01 6.54 22.85
N ASN A 150 6.67 5.61 23.75
CA ASN A 150 7.64 4.87 24.57
C ASN A 150 7.94 3.48 24.02
N SER A 151 8.89 3.39 23.09
CA SER A 151 9.75 2.20 22.95
C SER A 151 11.11 2.68 22.43
N SER A 152 12.15 2.54 23.26
CA SER A 152 13.53 2.99 23.09
C SER A 152 13.78 4.51 23.17
N SER A 153 13.74 5.05 24.39
CA SER A 153 14.39 6.32 24.72
C SER A 153 15.85 6.10 25.14
N THR A 154 16.77 6.77 24.44
CA THR A 154 17.96 7.34 25.07
C THR A 154 17.90 8.83 24.79
N THR A 155 17.59 9.58 25.84
CA THR A 155 17.63 11.04 25.90
C THR A 155 19.04 11.52 25.59
N VAL A 156 19.22 12.22 24.47
CA VAL A 156 20.40 13.08 24.27
C VAL A 156 19.94 14.51 24.47
N THR A 157 20.36 15.09 25.59
CA THR A 157 20.19 16.50 25.91
C THR A 157 20.89 17.35 24.85
N PRO A 158 20.25 18.39 24.26
CA PRO A 158 20.94 19.28 23.34
C PRO A 158 21.96 20.12 24.12
N ALA A 159 23.24 20.01 23.75
CA ALA A 159 24.29 20.88 24.26
C ALA A 159 24.08 22.30 23.72
N THR A 160 23.84 23.24 24.64
CA THR A 160 23.95 24.67 24.36
C THR A 160 25.41 25.04 24.12
N LEU A 161 25.70 25.54 22.92
CA LEU A 161 26.93 26.24 22.59
C LEU A 161 27.02 27.53 23.42
N SER A 162 27.96 27.58 24.36
CA SER A 162 28.44 28.84 24.94
C SER A 162 29.96 28.86 24.81
N THR A 163 30.42 29.87 24.09
CA THR A 163 31.82 30.25 23.96
C THR A 163 32.29 30.87 25.27
N ASP A 164 33.28 30.26 25.93
CA ASP A 164 34.30 31.05 26.61
C ASP A 164 35.59 30.27 26.85
N VAL A 165 36.69 31.00 26.69
CA VAL A 165 38.09 30.57 26.69
C VAL A 165 38.62 30.52 28.12
N GLY A 166 39.31 29.43 28.51
CA GLY A 166 40.01 29.38 29.79
C GLY A 166 40.73 28.07 30.11
N SER A 167 42.05 28.11 30.06
CA SER A 167 43.07 27.07 30.27
C SER A 167 42.97 26.16 31.52
N ILE A 168 43.10 24.85 31.26
CA ILE A 168 43.88 23.76 31.93
C ILE A 168 44.28 23.94 33.41
N ASN A 169 43.85 23.01 34.27
CA ASN A 169 44.79 22.21 35.09
C ASN A 169 44.21 20.89 35.62
N SER A 170 45.05 19.85 35.47
CA SER A 170 44.84 18.44 35.74
C SER A 170 44.58 18.10 37.21
N SER A 171 43.75 17.09 37.46
CA SER A 171 44.02 16.08 38.48
C SER A 171 43.20 14.80 38.25
N SER A 172 43.93 13.70 38.28
CA SER A 172 43.58 12.32 37.97
C SER A 172 42.68 11.69 39.04
N THR A 173 41.64 10.96 38.60
CA THR A 173 41.13 9.80 39.34
C THR A 173 40.58 8.74 38.37
N THR A 174 41.01 7.51 38.64
CA THR A 174 40.92 6.30 37.83
C THR A 174 39.49 5.79 37.60
N VAL A 175 39.19 5.46 36.34
CA VAL A 175 37.93 4.82 35.92
C VAL A 175 38.05 3.29 36.06
N THR A 176 37.28 2.70 36.96
CA THR A 176 36.87 1.29 36.87
C THR A 176 35.68 1.18 35.91
N PRO A 177 35.72 0.33 34.88
CA PRO A 177 34.59 0.21 33.95
C PRO A 177 33.47 -0.58 34.62
N ALA A 178 32.35 0.10 34.88
CA ALA A 178 31.09 -0.56 35.19
C ALA A 178 30.56 -1.19 33.89
N THR A 179 30.51 -2.52 33.86
CA THR A 179 29.86 -3.30 32.80
C THR A 179 28.39 -2.93 32.72
N LEU A 180 28.00 -2.30 31.61
CA LEU A 180 26.62 -2.04 31.26
C LEU A 180 25.95 -3.38 30.89
N SER A 181 25.26 -4.00 31.84
CA SER A 181 24.38 -5.13 31.60
C SER A 181 23.15 -4.64 30.82
N THR A 182 23.23 -4.68 29.49
CA THR A 182 22.05 -4.63 28.63
C THR A 182 21.22 -5.87 28.92
N ALA A 183 20.05 -5.72 29.54
CA ALA A 183 19.12 -6.82 29.69
C ALA A 183 18.74 -7.33 28.30
N ILE A 184 19.24 -8.50 27.93
CA ILE A 184 18.91 -9.19 26.69
C ILE A 184 17.44 -9.59 26.79
N LEU A 185 16.55 -8.86 26.11
CA LEU A 185 15.18 -9.32 25.93
C LEU A 185 15.26 -10.65 25.16
N PRO A 186 14.61 -11.74 25.62
CA PRO A 186 14.68 -13.02 24.94
C PRO A 186 14.19 -12.87 23.49
N ASP A 187 15.00 -13.30 22.53
CA ASP A 187 14.58 -13.27 21.13
C ASP A 187 13.36 -14.20 20.98
N PRO A 188 12.21 -13.69 20.49
CA PRO A 188 10.99 -14.50 20.37
C PRO A 188 11.11 -15.65 19.39
N CYS A 189 12.17 -15.71 18.57
CA CYS A 189 12.49 -16.87 17.76
C CYS A 189 12.93 -18.07 18.60
N TYR A 190 13.40 -17.87 19.83
CA TYR A 190 13.84 -18.93 20.74
C TYR A 190 13.00 -19.03 22.01
N ASN A 191 12.11 -18.06 22.25
CA ASN A 191 11.20 -18.04 23.39
C ASN A 191 9.76 -17.76 22.93
N TYR A 192 9.01 -18.82 22.65
CA TYR A 192 7.63 -18.77 22.18
C TYR A 192 6.81 -19.95 22.73
N THR A 193 5.50 -19.79 22.75
CA THR A 193 4.52 -20.83 23.05
C THR A 193 4.10 -21.53 21.76
N VAL A 194 4.01 -22.86 21.78
CA VAL A 194 3.52 -23.65 20.65
C VAL A 194 1.99 -23.64 20.62
N LEU A 195 1.41 -23.35 19.45
CA LEU A 195 -0.03 -23.42 19.18
C LEU A 195 -0.27 -24.46 18.08
N ASP A 196 -0.56 -25.71 18.47
CA ASP A 196 -0.82 -26.85 17.56
C ASP A 196 -2.28 -27.33 17.66
N ASP A 197 -3.18 -26.43 17.31
CA ASP A 197 -4.62 -26.69 17.31
C ASP A 197 -5.07 -27.12 15.91
N ARG A 198 -5.34 -28.42 15.73
CA ARG A 198 -5.79 -28.99 14.44
C ARG A 198 -6.97 -28.27 13.81
N TRP A 199 -7.88 -27.74 14.64
CA TRP A 199 -9.10 -27.10 14.17
C TRP A 199 -8.82 -25.78 13.41
N ARG A 200 -7.65 -25.15 13.60
CA ARG A 200 -7.25 -23.89 12.96
C ARG A 200 -6.83 -24.05 11.50
N ALA A 201 -6.71 -25.27 10.99
CA ALA A 201 -6.25 -25.53 9.64
C ALA A 201 -7.16 -24.89 8.59
N THR A 202 -6.59 -24.26 7.56
CA THR A 202 -7.34 -23.60 6.46
C THR A 202 -8.28 -24.55 5.71
N ASN A 203 -7.93 -25.84 5.63
CA ASN A 203 -8.76 -26.88 5.03
C ASN A 203 -9.89 -27.39 5.94
N ASN A 204 -9.95 -26.93 7.20
CA ASN A 204 -11.02 -27.30 8.12
C ASN A 204 -12.23 -26.37 7.91
N ILE A 205 -13.09 -26.74 6.98
CA ILE A 205 -14.31 -25.99 6.63
C ILE A 205 -15.50 -26.67 7.31
N HIS A 206 -16.11 -25.96 8.27
CA HIS A 206 -17.30 -26.45 8.98
C HIS A 206 -18.60 -25.96 8.33
N SER A 207 -19.68 -26.72 8.49
CA SER A 207 -21.03 -26.24 8.18
C SER A 207 -21.50 -25.22 9.23
N ILE A 208 -22.41 -24.32 8.83
CA ILE A 208 -23.01 -23.26 9.68
C ILE A 208 -23.69 -23.80 10.96
N HIS A 209 -24.03 -25.10 10.98
CA HIS A 209 -24.72 -25.75 12.09
C HIS A 209 -23.78 -26.49 13.06
N GLU A 210 -22.46 -26.43 12.84
CA GLU A 210 -21.47 -27.11 13.66
C GLU A 210 -20.94 -26.24 14.79
N TYR A 211 -20.30 -26.85 15.78
CA TYR A 211 -19.69 -26.11 16.88
C TYR A 211 -18.41 -25.41 16.41
N HIS A 212 -18.47 -24.09 16.27
CA HIS A 212 -17.34 -23.26 15.88
C HIS A 212 -16.54 -22.77 17.09
N LYS A 213 -15.22 -22.66 16.91
CA LYS A 213 -14.26 -22.14 17.89
C LYS A 213 -14.11 -20.63 17.78
N SER A 214 -13.59 -20.01 18.84
CA SER A 214 -13.37 -18.56 18.91
C SER A 214 -12.16 -18.25 19.77
N ASP A 215 -11.30 -17.36 19.30
CA ASP A 215 -10.16 -16.84 20.05
C ASP A 215 -10.52 -15.62 20.91
N THR A 216 -11.77 -15.15 20.87
CA THR A 216 -12.21 -13.99 21.67
C THR A 216 -12.17 -14.21 23.18
N ASN A 217 -12.17 -15.47 23.63
CA ASN A 217 -12.08 -15.84 25.04
C ASN A 217 -10.69 -16.37 25.41
N VAL A 218 -9.74 -16.38 24.48
CA VAL A 218 -8.36 -16.80 24.73
C VAL A 218 -7.57 -15.63 25.29
N THR A 219 -6.84 -15.87 26.40
CA THR A 219 -5.89 -14.90 26.94
C THR A 219 -4.56 -15.05 26.22
N TRP A 220 -4.27 -14.11 25.33
CA TRP A 220 -3.01 -14.07 24.60
C TRP A 220 -1.92 -13.37 25.41
N SER A 221 -0.75 -13.98 25.52
CA SER A 221 0.41 -13.40 26.19
C SER A 221 1.71 -13.97 25.59
N GLY A 222 2.61 -13.08 25.19
CA GLY A 222 3.89 -13.44 24.60
C GLY A 222 3.78 -13.84 23.12
N TRP A 223 4.79 -14.59 22.66
CA TRP A 223 4.94 -14.96 21.26
C TRP A 223 4.49 -16.40 21.03
N TYR A 224 3.86 -16.64 19.88
CA TYR A 224 3.31 -17.94 19.51
C TYR A 224 3.90 -18.42 18.19
N ARG A 225 4.21 -19.72 18.12
CA ARG A 225 4.55 -20.42 16.88
C ARG A 225 3.44 -21.41 16.54
N LEU A 226 2.91 -21.31 15.33
CA LEU A 226 1.78 -22.11 14.89
C LEU A 226 2.26 -23.42 14.28
N PHE A 227 1.51 -24.48 14.58
CA PHE A 227 1.65 -25.78 13.95
C PHE A 227 0.29 -26.33 13.57
N ILE A 228 0.27 -27.23 12.59
CA ILE A 228 -0.87 -28.10 12.30
C ILE A 228 -0.33 -29.52 12.20
N ASN A 229 -0.75 -30.40 13.11
CA ASN A 229 -0.26 -31.78 13.18
C ASN A 229 1.25 -31.87 13.36
N GLY A 230 1.85 -30.97 14.15
CA GLY A 230 3.30 -30.89 14.32
C GLY A 230 4.08 -30.38 13.10
N LEU A 231 3.41 -30.00 12.01
CA LEU A 231 4.04 -29.33 10.86
C LEU A 231 4.05 -27.82 11.06
N ASN A 232 5.12 -27.15 10.61
CA ASN A 232 5.22 -25.70 10.64
C ASN A 232 4.03 -25.07 9.92
N ALA A 233 3.32 -24.18 10.61
CA ALA A 233 2.21 -23.44 10.05
C ALA A 233 2.43 -21.94 10.23
N GLN A 234 1.74 -21.16 9.41
CA GLN A 234 1.74 -19.71 9.44
C GLN A 234 0.31 -19.20 9.36
N ILE A 235 0.03 -18.02 9.90
CA ILE A 235 -1.28 -17.39 9.67
C ILE A 235 -1.37 -17.06 8.18
N PRO A 236 -2.40 -17.49 7.45
CA PRO A 236 -2.49 -17.19 6.03
C PRO A 236 -2.44 -15.67 5.79
N ASP A 237 -1.73 -15.26 4.75
CA ASP A 237 -1.69 -13.88 4.28
C ASP A 237 -2.62 -13.64 3.08
N THR A 238 -3.40 -14.67 2.76
CA THR A 238 -4.51 -14.65 1.82
C THR A 238 -5.81 -14.93 2.55
N CYS A 239 -6.89 -14.32 2.07
CA CYS A 239 -8.21 -14.52 2.64
C CYS A 239 -8.67 -15.98 2.64
N ILE A 240 -9.28 -16.38 3.74
CA ILE A 240 -9.88 -17.70 3.93
C ILE A 240 -11.39 -17.58 3.87
N THR A 241 -12.08 -18.51 3.22
CA THR A 241 -13.54 -18.54 3.10
C THR A 241 -14.22 -18.58 4.46
N THR A 242 -15.36 -17.89 4.62
CA THR A 242 -16.21 -17.97 5.82
C THR A 242 -16.41 -19.42 6.26
N TYR A 243 -16.47 -19.66 7.58
CA TYR A 243 -16.55 -21.00 8.18
C TYR A 243 -15.28 -21.88 8.09
N GLY A 244 -14.19 -21.35 7.50
CA GLY A 244 -12.88 -21.99 7.50
C GLY A 244 -12.17 -21.92 8.87
N CYS A 245 -11.11 -22.70 9.04
CA CYS A 245 -10.30 -22.75 10.26
C CYS A 245 -11.10 -23.07 11.52
N GLY A 246 -12.19 -23.83 11.39
CA GLY A 246 -13.04 -24.22 12.52
C GLY A 246 -13.75 -23.06 13.23
N THR A 247 -13.89 -21.89 12.59
CA THR A 247 -14.50 -20.68 13.17
C THR A 247 -15.51 -20.06 12.20
N HIS A 248 -16.41 -19.19 12.67
CA HIS A 248 -17.33 -18.48 11.76
C HIS A 248 -16.58 -17.46 10.92
N ILE A 249 -15.70 -16.69 11.58
CA ILE A 249 -14.97 -15.57 11.02
C ILE A 249 -13.47 -15.92 11.05
N PRO A 250 -12.94 -16.52 9.97
CA PRO A 250 -11.53 -16.87 9.89
C PRO A 250 -10.67 -15.60 9.81
N LEU A 251 -9.66 -15.51 10.67
CA LEU A 251 -8.73 -14.39 10.72
C LEU A 251 -7.44 -14.72 9.96
N TRP A 252 -7.02 -13.78 9.11
CA TRP A 252 -5.82 -13.82 8.27
C TRP A 252 -5.07 -12.48 8.34
N ILE A 253 -3.79 -12.45 7.98
CA ILE A 253 -2.98 -11.22 8.03
C ILE A 253 -2.93 -10.50 6.68
N ARG A 254 -2.93 -9.17 6.68
CA ARG A 254 -2.70 -8.37 5.47
C ARG A 254 -1.24 -7.96 5.33
N GLY A 255 -0.82 -7.89 4.06
CA GLY A 255 0.51 -7.41 3.66
C GLY A 255 1.57 -8.49 3.50
N GLY A 256 1.27 -9.76 3.76
CA GLY A 256 2.24 -10.86 3.70
C GLY A 256 3.00 -11.11 5.01
N HIS A 257 4.03 -11.94 4.95
CA HIS A 257 4.95 -12.19 6.06
C HIS A 257 6.26 -11.40 5.89
N PRO A 258 6.91 -10.97 7.01
CA PRO A 258 8.22 -10.32 6.95
C PRO A 258 9.33 -11.26 6.46
N ARG A 259 10.46 -10.69 6.02
CA ARG A 259 11.73 -11.41 5.89
C ARG A 259 12.49 -11.36 7.21
N VAL A 260 13.47 -12.25 7.39
CA VAL A 260 14.31 -12.30 8.61
C VAL A 260 14.96 -10.95 8.91
N GLN A 261 15.39 -10.22 7.88
CA GLN A 261 16.02 -8.90 7.98
C GLN A 261 15.05 -7.78 8.42
N ASP A 262 13.74 -7.96 8.26
CA ASP A 262 12.75 -6.92 8.58
C ASP A 262 12.50 -6.84 10.10
N GLY A 263 12.94 -7.86 10.84
CA GLY A 263 12.77 -7.96 12.28
C GLY A 263 11.30 -8.12 12.68
N VAL A 264 10.90 -7.47 13.77
CA VAL A 264 9.51 -7.45 14.22
C VAL A 264 8.74 -6.40 13.41
N VAL A 265 7.68 -6.84 12.72
CA VAL A 265 6.78 -5.98 11.95
C VAL A 265 5.34 -6.09 12.45
N THR A 266 4.56 -5.03 12.30
CA THR A 266 3.14 -5.03 12.61
C THR A 266 2.33 -5.44 11.39
N ARG A 267 1.35 -6.33 11.56
CA ARG A 267 0.45 -6.80 10.50
C ARG A 267 -1.00 -6.59 10.90
N ASP A 268 -1.76 -6.00 9.99
CA ASP A 268 -3.21 -5.89 10.12
C ASP A 268 -3.84 -7.28 10.07
N VAL A 269 -4.90 -7.48 10.84
CA VAL A 269 -5.65 -8.75 10.88
C VAL A 269 -7.06 -8.52 10.34
N CYS A 270 -7.49 -9.40 9.44
CA CYS A 270 -8.79 -9.34 8.79
C CYS A 270 -9.59 -10.61 9.03
N GLY A 271 -10.89 -10.45 9.24
CA GLY A 271 -11.88 -11.51 9.29
C GLY A 271 -12.79 -11.47 8.06
N HIS A 272 -12.97 -12.63 7.44
CA HIS A 272 -13.88 -12.78 6.31
C HIS A 272 -15.32 -12.95 6.80
N TRP A 273 -16.23 -12.15 6.26
CA TRP A 273 -17.68 -12.30 6.43
C TRP A 273 -18.45 -11.69 5.26
N ASN A 274 -19.70 -12.10 5.01
CA ASN A 274 -20.57 -11.53 3.96
C ASN A 274 -19.92 -11.44 2.55
N ASN A 275 -19.07 -12.41 2.18
CA ASN A 275 -18.27 -12.40 0.95
C ASN A 275 -17.23 -11.28 0.85
N TYR A 276 -16.91 -10.64 1.98
CA TYR A 276 -15.87 -9.62 2.10
C TYR A 276 -14.72 -10.12 2.96
N CYS A 277 -13.58 -10.34 2.32
CA CYS A 277 -12.39 -10.91 2.95
C CYS A 277 -11.90 -10.16 4.18
N CYS A 278 -12.03 -8.84 4.18
CA CYS A 278 -11.74 -8.01 5.34
C CYS A 278 -13.00 -7.23 5.74
N TYR A 279 -14.11 -7.94 5.92
CA TYR A 279 -15.31 -7.34 6.49
C TYR A 279 -15.04 -6.88 7.93
N TYR A 280 -14.34 -7.72 8.68
CA TYR A 280 -14.03 -7.46 10.08
C TYR A 280 -12.55 -7.14 10.25
N GLY A 281 -12.22 -5.90 10.64
CA GLY A 281 -10.87 -5.56 11.09
C GLY A 281 -10.67 -5.95 12.55
N SER A 282 -9.61 -6.70 12.84
CA SER A 282 -9.16 -6.98 14.21
C SER A 282 -7.96 -6.12 14.58
N TYR A 283 -7.58 -6.12 15.87
CA TYR A 283 -6.36 -5.45 16.31
C TYR A 283 -5.14 -6.03 15.57
N PRO A 284 -4.20 -5.17 15.15
CA PRO A 284 -2.99 -5.64 14.49
C PRO A 284 -2.13 -6.47 15.45
N ILE A 285 -1.35 -7.39 14.88
CA ILE A 285 -0.44 -8.26 15.61
C ILE A 285 1.00 -7.97 15.23
N LYS A 286 1.96 -8.35 16.08
CA LYS A 286 3.37 -8.34 15.68
C LYS A 286 3.77 -9.69 15.10
N VAL A 287 4.59 -9.67 14.06
CA VAL A 287 5.08 -10.87 13.36
C VAL A 287 6.59 -10.73 13.18
N LYS A 288 7.34 -11.81 13.45
CA LYS A 288 8.77 -11.88 13.19
C LYS A 288 9.09 -13.16 12.41
N ALA A 289 9.91 -13.03 11.37
CA ALA A 289 10.49 -14.16 10.66
C ALA A 289 11.74 -14.65 11.38
N CYS A 290 11.85 -15.97 11.55
CA CYS A 290 12.91 -16.58 12.33
C CYS A 290 13.89 -17.41 11.48
N PRO A 291 15.16 -17.53 11.90
CA PRO A 291 16.08 -18.50 11.32
C PRO A 291 15.47 -19.90 11.42
N GLY A 292 15.33 -20.60 10.29
CA GLY A 292 14.65 -21.90 10.22
C GLY A 292 13.29 -21.88 9.50
N ASN A 293 12.96 -20.80 8.80
CA ASN A 293 11.80 -20.69 7.91
C ASN A 293 10.45 -20.90 8.63
N TYR A 294 10.28 -20.21 9.75
CA TYR A 294 9.01 -20.12 10.46
C TYR A 294 8.80 -18.70 10.98
N TYR A 295 7.58 -18.44 11.42
CA TYR A 295 7.17 -17.15 11.97
C TYR A 295 6.72 -17.31 13.41
N VAL A 296 6.93 -16.26 14.18
CA VAL A 296 6.36 -16.10 15.52
C VAL A 296 5.47 -14.87 15.55
N TYR A 297 4.38 -14.97 16.30
CA TYR A 297 3.32 -13.96 16.34
C TYR A 297 3.04 -13.53 17.76
N GLU A 298 3.04 -12.23 18.02
CA GLU A 298 2.48 -11.66 19.25
C GLU A 298 0.98 -11.45 18.99
N LEU A 299 0.20 -12.49 19.29
CA LEU A 299 -1.24 -12.50 19.05
C LEU A 299 -1.98 -11.68 20.12
N VAL A 300 -3.12 -11.12 19.73
CA VAL A 300 -3.97 -10.33 20.61
C VAL A 300 -5.41 -10.81 20.51
N ARG A 301 -6.22 -10.51 21.53
CA ARG A 301 -7.63 -10.91 21.54
C ARG A 301 -8.36 -10.27 20.35
N PRO A 302 -9.05 -11.05 19.50
CA PRO A 302 -9.80 -10.49 18.38
C PRO A 302 -10.96 -9.59 18.83
N THR A 303 -11.31 -8.63 17.99
CA THR A 303 -12.38 -7.65 18.25
C THR A 303 -13.79 -8.21 18.03
N VAL A 304 -13.92 -9.24 17.20
CA VAL A 304 -15.23 -9.79 16.77
C VAL A 304 -15.45 -11.18 17.35
N ASN A 305 -16.63 -11.40 17.94
CA ASN A 305 -17.03 -12.72 18.46
C ASN A 305 -17.06 -13.78 17.35
N TRP A 306 -16.82 -15.04 17.73
CA TRP A 306 -16.77 -16.17 16.80
C TRP A 306 -15.71 -16.02 15.70
N SER A 307 -14.59 -15.39 16.04
CA SER A 307 -13.43 -15.24 15.15
C SER A 307 -12.20 -15.94 15.74
N ALA A 308 -11.35 -16.47 14.87
CA ALA A 308 -10.12 -17.15 15.29
C ALA A 308 -9.01 -17.03 14.23
N TYR A 309 -7.76 -16.98 14.70
CA TYR A 309 -6.56 -17.00 13.85
C TYR A 309 -6.45 -18.35 13.15
N CYS A 310 -6.45 -18.29 11.81
CA CYS A 310 -6.19 -19.43 10.95
C CYS A 310 -4.72 -19.84 11.01
N ALA A 311 -4.47 -21.10 10.68
CA ALA A 311 -3.14 -21.64 10.47
C ALA A 311 -3.12 -22.41 9.15
N ASP A 312 -2.14 -22.09 8.30
CA ASP A 312 -1.93 -22.77 7.03
C ASP A 312 -0.57 -23.46 7.04
N VAL A 313 -0.55 -24.72 6.64
CA VAL A 313 0.70 -25.43 6.31
C VAL A 313 1.00 -25.07 4.86
N GLY A 314 1.39 -23.82 4.62
CA GLY A 314 1.75 -23.38 3.28
C GLY A 314 2.74 -24.38 2.68
N SER A 315 2.55 -24.77 1.41
CA SER A 315 3.51 -25.58 0.65
C SER A 315 4.88 -24.89 0.70
N ILE A 316 5.71 -25.29 1.66
CA ILE A 316 7.16 -25.06 1.61
C ILE A 316 7.56 -25.66 0.28
N ASN A 317 7.97 -24.81 -0.68
CA ASN A 317 8.34 -25.20 -2.04
C ASN A 317 8.92 -26.62 -2.05
N SER A 318 8.18 -27.53 -2.69
CA SER A 318 8.61 -28.88 -3.03
C SER A 318 9.80 -28.82 -3.99
N SER A 319 10.95 -28.46 -3.44
CA SER A 319 12.27 -28.69 -3.97
C SER A 319 13.19 -28.96 -2.78
N SER A 320 12.77 -29.90 -1.92
CA SER A 320 13.68 -30.58 -1.01
C SER A 320 14.35 -31.71 -1.78
N THR A 321 15.51 -31.44 -2.37
CA THR A 321 16.46 -32.52 -2.65
C THR A 321 16.84 -33.12 -1.32
N THR A 322 16.50 -34.40 -1.18
CA THR A 322 16.85 -35.25 -0.05
C THR A 322 18.37 -35.33 0.03
N VAL A 323 18.98 -34.70 1.03
CA VAL A 323 20.39 -34.96 1.33
C VAL A 323 20.43 -35.99 2.45
N THR A 324 20.72 -37.22 2.06
CA THR A 324 21.04 -38.34 2.96
C THR A 324 22.29 -37.97 3.77
N PRO A 325 22.36 -38.23 5.09
CA PRO A 325 23.56 -37.96 5.87
C PRO A 325 24.65 -38.97 5.49
N ALA A 326 25.77 -38.49 4.94
CA ALA A 326 26.96 -39.31 4.73
C ALA A 326 27.68 -39.51 6.06
N THR A 327 27.89 -40.77 6.41
CA THR A 327 28.69 -41.27 7.53
C THR A 327 30.16 -40.87 7.38
N LEU A 328 30.75 -40.35 8.46
CA LEU A 328 32.19 -40.15 8.60
C LEU A 328 32.90 -41.51 8.66
N SER A 329 33.85 -41.75 7.76
CA SER A 329 34.94 -42.70 7.98
C SER A 329 36.26 -42.00 7.77
N THR A 330 37.09 -42.11 8.80
CA THR A 330 38.51 -41.74 8.86
C THR A 330 39.33 -42.63 7.95
N ASP A 331 40.20 -42.05 7.12
CA ASP A 331 41.52 -42.64 6.93
C ASP A 331 42.60 -41.60 6.60
N VAL A 332 43.78 -41.84 7.16
CA VAL A 332 44.97 -40.97 7.17
C VAL A 332 45.96 -41.53 6.16
N GLY A 333 46.48 -40.68 5.26
CA GLY A 333 47.48 -41.11 4.26
C GLY A 333 48.19 -39.97 3.51
N SER A 334 49.11 -39.32 4.21
CA SER A 334 50.34 -38.62 3.77
C SER A 334 50.56 -38.17 2.30
N ILE A 335 50.63 -36.84 2.15
CA ILE A 335 51.67 -35.99 1.49
C ILE A 335 52.16 -36.34 0.06
N ASN A 336 51.85 -35.46 -0.91
CA ASN A 336 52.89 -34.77 -1.68
C ASN A 336 52.43 -33.43 -2.29
N SER A 337 53.32 -32.46 -2.14
CA SER A 337 53.20 -31.03 -2.44
C SER A 337 52.99 -30.70 -3.92
N SER A 338 52.13 -29.73 -4.22
CA SER A 338 52.44 -28.55 -5.07
C SER A 338 51.26 -27.56 -5.12
N SER A 339 51.61 -26.31 -5.32
CA SER A 339 50.94 -25.07 -4.88
C SER A 339 49.69 -24.63 -5.66
N THR A 340 48.67 -24.23 -4.89
CA THR A 340 47.74 -23.09 -5.06
C THR A 340 47.32 -22.63 -6.47
N THR A 341 46.02 -22.83 -6.76
CA THR A 341 45.14 -21.79 -7.30
C THR A 341 43.80 -21.84 -6.58
N VAL A 342 43.48 -20.79 -5.82
CA VAL A 342 42.18 -20.60 -5.18
C VAL A 342 41.21 -20.11 -6.24
N THR A 343 40.34 -20.99 -6.73
CA THR A 343 39.12 -20.62 -7.46
C THR A 343 37.98 -20.54 -6.44
N PRO A 344 37.36 -19.37 -6.23
CA PRO A 344 36.17 -19.27 -5.40
C PRO A 344 35.03 -20.06 -6.06
N ALA A 345 34.43 -20.97 -5.31
CA ALA A 345 33.22 -21.66 -5.68
C ALA A 345 32.13 -20.63 -6.04
N THR A 346 31.64 -20.70 -7.28
CA THR A 346 30.45 -19.97 -7.70
C THR A 346 29.27 -20.47 -6.90
N LEU A 347 28.83 -19.65 -5.96
CA LEU A 347 27.52 -19.77 -5.32
C LEU A 347 26.47 -19.64 -6.44
N SER A 348 25.79 -20.73 -6.79
CA SER A 348 24.63 -20.66 -7.66
C SER A 348 23.45 -20.09 -6.85
N THR A 349 23.39 -18.78 -6.70
CA THR A 349 22.12 -18.11 -6.41
C THR A 349 21.22 -18.32 -7.62
N ALA A 350 20.20 -19.16 -7.48
CA ALA A 350 19.08 -19.16 -8.42
C ALA A 350 18.44 -17.77 -8.35
N ILE A 351 18.79 -16.91 -9.32
CA ILE A 351 18.17 -15.60 -9.49
C ILE A 351 16.74 -15.86 -9.94
N LEU A 352 15.77 -15.70 -9.03
CA LEU A 352 14.37 -15.66 -9.41
C LEU A 352 14.21 -14.52 -10.44
N PRO A 353 13.59 -14.75 -11.61
CA PRO A 353 13.49 -13.72 -12.64
C PRO A 353 12.80 -12.48 -12.06
N ASP A 354 13.41 -11.30 -12.20
CA ASP A 354 12.79 -10.07 -11.74
C ASP A 354 11.48 -9.86 -12.53
N PRO A 355 10.33 -9.72 -11.86
CA PRO A 355 9.04 -9.58 -12.53
C PRO A 355 8.92 -8.32 -13.39
N CYS A 356 9.83 -7.35 -13.25
CA CYS A 356 9.94 -6.22 -14.16
C CYS A 356 10.41 -6.61 -15.56
N TYR A 357 11.04 -7.78 -15.72
CA TYR A 357 11.53 -8.30 -17.00
C TYR A 357 10.90 -9.63 -17.38
N ASN A 358 10.19 -10.27 -16.46
CA ASN A 358 9.47 -11.53 -16.70
C ASN A 358 7.99 -11.39 -16.31
N TYR A 359 7.17 -10.98 -17.28
CA TYR A 359 5.73 -10.78 -17.11
C TYR A 359 4.97 -11.15 -18.39
N THR A 360 3.69 -11.44 -18.24
CA THR A 360 2.72 -11.61 -19.31
C THR A 360 2.06 -10.27 -19.63
N VAL A 361 1.87 -9.98 -20.93
CA VAL A 361 1.17 -8.77 -21.36
C VAL A 361 -0.34 -8.98 -21.26
N LEU A 362 -1.04 -8.00 -20.70
CA LEU A 362 -2.50 -7.95 -20.62
C LEU A 362 -2.97 -6.67 -21.35
N ASP A 363 -3.41 -6.80 -22.58
CA ASP A 363 -3.75 -5.69 -23.49
C ASP A 363 -5.21 -5.68 -23.97
N ASP A 364 -6.05 -6.44 -23.26
CA ASP A 364 -7.50 -6.48 -23.43
C ASP A 364 -8.11 -5.08 -23.42
N ARG A 365 -8.54 -4.59 -24.60
CA ARG A 365 -9.11 -3.26 -24.75
C ARG A 365 -10.31 -3.00 -23.84
N TRP A 366 -11.11 -4.03 -23.54
CA TRP A 366 -12.33 -3.91 -22.73
C TRP A 366 -12.04 -3.45 -21.29
N ARG A 367 -10.83 -3.68 -20.77
CA ARG A 367 -10.42 -3.31 -19.40
C ARG A 367 -10.23 -1.81 -19.19
N ALA A 368 -10.24 -0.99 -20.25
CA ALA A 368 -10.00 0.44 -20.14
C ALA A 368 -11.08 1.14 -19.29
N THR A 369 -10.68 2.03 -18.37
CA THR A 369 -11.58 2.80 -17.50
C THR A 369 -12.61 3.64 -18.24
N ASN A 370 -12.31 4.05 -19.48
CA ASN A 370 -13.24 4.77 -20.34
C ASN A 370 -14.28 3.89 -21.05
N ASN A 371 -14.19 2.56 -20.95
CA ASN A 371 -15.25 1.67 -21.44
C ASN A 371 -16.35 1.55 -20.39
N ILE A 372 -17.50 2.18 -20.66
CA ILE A 372 -18.69 2.06 -19.84
C ILE A 372 -19.71 1.24 -20.63
N HIS A 373 -20.09 0.08 -20.12
CA HIS A 373 -21.08 -0.79 -20.76
C HIS A 373 -22.49 -0.53 -20.22
N SER A 374 -23.50 -0.73 -21.06
CA SER A 374 -24.90 -0.78 -20.62
C SER A 374 -25.20 -2.11 -19.91
N ILE A 375 -26.23 -2.12 -19.04
CA ILE A 375 -26.72 -3.30 -18.31
C ILE A 375 -27.16 -4.47 -19.23
N HIS A 376 -27.39 -4.18 -20.52
CA HIS A 376 -27.84 -5.15 -21.52
C HIS A 376 -26.71 -5.74 -22.38
N GLU A 377 -25.46 -5.38 -22.11
CA GLU A 377 -24.30 -5.86 -22.87
C GLU A 377 -23.60 -7.03 -22.17
N TYR A 378 -22.86 -7.83 -22.95
CA TYR A 378 -22.15 -8.99 -22.41
C TYR A 378 -20.94 -8.53 -21.57
N HIS A 379 -21.09 -8.55 -20.24
CA HIS A 379 -20.03 -8.17 -19.31
C HIS A 379 -18.93 -9.23 -19.21
N LYS A 380 -17.68 -8.77 -19.16
CA LYS A 380 -16.49 -9.62 -18.96
C LYS A 380 -16.24 -9.88 -17.48
N SER A 381 -15.57 -10.99 -17.21
CA SER A 381 -15.26 -11.44 -15.84
C SER A 381 -13.91 -12.12 -15.82
N ASP A 382 -13.06 -11.73 -14.87
CA ASP A 382 -11.77 -12.37 -14.61
C ASP A 382 -11.90 -13.58 -13.69
N THR A 383 -13.10 -13.90 -13.21
CA THR A 383 -13.35 -15.07 -12.34
C THR A 383 -13.11 -16.41 -13.02
N ASN A 384 -13.10 -16.45 -14.36
CA ASN A 384 -12.83 -17.67 -15.13
C ASN A 384 -11.42 -17.68 -15.75
N VAL A 385 -10.60 -16.66 -15.47
CA VAL A 385 -9.21 -16.59 -15.94
C VAL A 385 -8.31 -17.35 -14.96
N THR A 386 -7.43 -18.18 -15.49
CA THR A 386 -6.38 -18.83 -14.70
C THR A 386 -5.20 -17.89 -14.59
N TRP A 387 -5.01 -17.31 -13.40
CA TRP A 387 -3.93 -16.37 -13.14
C TRP A 387 -2.67 -17.09 -12.67
N SER A 388 -1.54 -16.81 -13.30
CA SER A 388 -0.23 -17.35 -12.92
C SER A 388 0.88 -16.40 -13.33
N GLY A 389 1.71 -16.01 -12.37
CA GLY A 389 2.85 -15.13 -12.60
C GLY A 389 2.47 -13.64 -12.62
N TRP A 390 3.33 -12.85 -13.23
CA TRP A 390 3.24 -11.38 -13.23
C TRP A 390 2.66 -10.86 -14.53
N TYR A 391 1.89 -9.78 -14.45
CA TYR A 391 1.18 -9.19 -15.58
C TYR A 391 1.52 -7.71 -15.73
N ARG A 392 1.68 -7.25 -16.96
CA ARG A 392 1.85 -5.83 -17.32
C ARG A 392 0.69 -5.40 -18.20
N LEU A 393 0.03 -4.31 -17.81
CA LEU A 393 -1.18 -3.83 -18.49
C LEU A 393 -0.84 -2.83 -19.59
N PHE A 394 -1.54 -2.95 -20.70
CA PHE A 394 -1.52 -1.99 -21.80
C PHE A 394 -2.94 -1.71 -22.26
N ILE A 395 -3.20 -0.49 -22.73
CA ILE A 395 -4.44 -0.16 -23.44
C ILE A 395 -4.05 0.55 -24.73
N ASN A 396 -4.42 -0.05 -25.87
CA ASN A 396 -4.07 0.44 -27.21
C ASN A 396 -2.57 0.68 -27.41
N GLY A 397 -1.73 -0.19 -26.84
CA GLY A 397 -0.26 -0.08 -26.92
C GLY A 397 0.35 0.97 -25.98
N LEU A 398 -0.46 1.70 -25.20
CA LEU A 398 0.02 2.64 -24.19
C LEU A 398 0.17 1.95 -22.83
N ASN A 399 1.14 2.41 -22.05
CA ASN A 399 1.32 1.95 -20.68
C ASN A 399 0.04 2.19 -19.88
N ALA A 400 -0.47 1.13 -19.25
CA ALA A 400 -1.62 1.21 -18.38
C ALA A 400 -1.28 0.71 -16.99
N ARG A 401 -2.06 1.16 -16.01
CA ARG A 401 -1.97 0.73 -14.61
C ARG A 401 -3.36 0.39 -14.11
N ILE A 402 -3.47 -0.50 -13.13
CA ILE A 402 -4.75 -0.70 -12.44
C ILE A 402 -5.09 0.62 -11.73
N PRO A 403 -6.28 1.21 -11.88
CA PRO A 403 -6.60 2.44 -11.17
C PRO A 403 -6.45 2.27 -9.66
N ASP A 404 -6.07 3.34 -8.97
CA ASP A 404 -6.08 3.44 -7.50
C ASP A 404 -7.24 4.30 -6.99
N THR A 405 -8.12 4.71 -7.91
CA THR A 405 -9.37 5.42 -7.67
C THR A 405 -10.56 4.51 -7.99
N CYS A 406 -11.68 4.83 -7.35
CA CYS A 406 -12.91 4.08 -7.53
C CYS A 406 -13.44 4.20 -8.95
N ILE A 407 -13.86 3.08 -9.51
CA ILE A 407 -14.53 3.01 -10.83
C ILE A 407 -16.00 2.66 -10.61
N THR A 408 -16.90 3.39 -11.25
CA THR A 408 -18.35 3.21 -11.13
C THR A 408 -18.82 1.87 -11.71
N THR A 409 -19.96 1.35 -11.26
CA THR A 409 -20.58 0.11 -11.82
C THR A 409 -20.57 0.15 -13.34
N TYR A 410 -20.32 -0.99 -13.98
CA TYR A 410 -20.26 -1.15 -15.43
C TYR A 410 -19.04 -0.53 -16.14
N GLY A 411 -18.09 0.03 -15.38
CA GLY A 411 -16.80 0.47 -15.92
C GLY A 411 -15.89 -0.69 -16.32
N CYS A 412 -14.93 -0.41 -17.20
CA CYS A 412 -13.91 -1.36 -17.66
C CYS A 412 -14.47 -2.66 -18.24
N GLY A 413 -15.63 -2.59 -18.90
CA GLY A 413 -16.23 -3.75 -19.57
C GLY A 413 -16.76 -4.86 -18.65
N THR A 414 -16.92 -4.59 -17.36
CA THR A 414 -17.35 -5.58 -16.36
C THR A 414 -18.45 -5.03 -15.46
N HIS A 415 -19.23 -5.91 -14.83
CA HIS A 415 -20.31 -5.47 -13.93
C HIS A 415 -19.74 -4.91 -12.62
N ILE A 416 -18.65 -5.50 -12.13
CA ILE A 416 -17.98 -5.13 -10.88
C ILE A 416 -16.52 -4.78 -11.20
N PRO A 417 -16.21 -3.51 -11.54
CA PRO A 417 -14.85 -3.09 -11.83
C PRO A 417 -13.99 -3.16 -10.58
N LEU A 418 -12.75 -3.63 -10.74
CA LEU A 418 -11.77 -3.78 -9.67
C LEU A 418 -10.59 -2.82 -9.82
N TRP A 419 -10.18 -2.23 -8.69
CA TRP A 419 -9.07 -1.29 -8.58
C TRP A 419 -8.22 -1.58 -7.33
N ILE A 420 -7.00 -1.05 -7.27
CA ILE A 420 -6.14 -1.22 -6.09
C ILE A 420 -6.41 -0.17 -5.03
N ARG A 421 -6.19 -0.50 -3.77
CA ARG A 421 -6.31 0.43 -2.63
C ARG A 421 -4.95 0.89 -2.13
N GLY A 422 -4.87 2.18 -1.78
CA GLY A 422 -3.69 2.80 -1.17
C GLY A 422 -2.64 3.34 -2.16
N GLY A 423 -2.95 3.39 -3.46
CA GLY A 423 -2.04 3.91 -4.49
C GLY A 423 -1.01 2.90 -4.99
N HIS A 424 -0.18 3.34 -5.92
CA HIS A 424 0.91 2.55 -6.49
C HIS A 424 2.21 2.66 -5.68
N PRO A 425 3.02 1.58 -5.55
CA PRO A 425 4.35 1.65 -4.93
C PRO A 425 5.33 2.51 -5.73
N ARG A 426 6.43 2.90 -5.10
CA ARG A 426 7.65 3.41 -5.76
C ARG A 426 8.61 2.27 -6.06
N VAL A 427 9.57 2.50 -6.95
CA VAL A 427 10.58 1.47 -7.33
C VAL A 427 11.33 0.93 -6.11
N GLN A 428 11.63 1.79 -5.14
CA GLN A 428 12.32 1.43 -3.89
C GLN A 428 11.49 0.55 -2.95
N ASP A 429 10.15 0.56 -3.08
CA ASP A 429 9.26 -0.19 -2.18
C ASP A 429 9.26 -1.69 -2.54
N GLY A 430 9.85 -2.05 -3.69
CA GLY A 430 9.90 -3.43 -4.15
C GLY A 430 8.51 -3.98 -4.46
N VAL A 431 8.28 -5.24 -4.08
CA VAL A 431 6.98 -5.90 -4.22
C VAL A 431 6.13 -5.56 -3.00
N VAL A 432 5.00 -4.89 -3.23
CA VAL A 432 4.03 -4.56 -2.18
C VAL A 432 2.71 -5.27 -2.42
N THR A 433 2.00 -5.62 -1.35
CA THR A 433 0.65 -6.18 -1.43
C THR A 433 -0.38 -5.06 -1.38
N ARG A 434 -1.38 -5.09 -2.26
CA ARG A 434 -2.47 -4.11 -2.34
C ARG A 434 -3.83 -4.79 -2.25
N ASP A 435 -4.67 -4.27 -1.37
CA ASP A 435 -6.07 -4.65 -1.31
C ASP A 435 -6.78 -4.24 -2.61
N VAL A 436 -7.77 -5.03 -3.01
CA VAL A 436 -8.53 -4.80 -4.25
C VAL A 436 -9.98 -4.49 -3.89
N GLY A 437 -10.44 -3.32 -4.31
CA GLY A 437 -11.82 -2.86 -4.12
C GLY A 437 -12.64 -3.02 -5.38
N GLY A 438 -13.95 -3.24 -5.22
CA GLY A 438 -14.94 -3.28 -6.27
C GLY A 438 -16.19 -2.47 -5.93
N HIS A 439 -16.92 -2.03 -6.96
CA HIS A 439 -18.07 -1.13 -6.83
C HIS A 439 -19.40 -1.88 -6.85
N TRP A 440 -20.39 -1.35 -6.11
CA TRP A 440 -21.79 -1.76 -6.24
C TRP A 440 -22.75 -0.68 -5.73
N ASN A 441 -23.90 -0.50 -6.38
CA ASN A 441 -24.99 0.39 -5.92
C ASN A 441 -24.51 1.77 -5.43
N ASN A 442 -23.60 2.40 -6.17
CA ASN A 442 -22.99 3.72 -5.86
C ASN A 442 -22.05 3.76 -4.64
N TYR A 443 -21.67 2.60 -4.11
CA TYR A 443 -20.69 2.48 -3.04
C TYR A 443 -19.36 1.94 -3.57
N CYS A 444 -18.32 2.76 -3.43
CA CYS A 444 -16.94 2.36 -3.65
C CYS A 444 -16.50 1.37 -2.57
N CYS A 445 -15.74 0.34 -2.97
CA CYS A 445 -15.29 -0.72 -2.08
C CYS A 445 -16.44 -1.46 -1.39
N TYR A 446 -17.63 -1.46 -2.00
CA TYR A 446 -18.70 -2.36 -1.56
C TYR A 446 -18.20 -3.80 -1.67
N TYR A 447 -17.58 -4.18 -2.79
CA TYR A 447 -16.92 -5.47 -2.96
C TYR A 447 -15.42 -5.44 -2.68
N GLY A 448 -14.92 -6.55 -2.15
CA GLY A 448 -13.49 -6.81 -1.97
C GLY A 448 -13.08 -8.06 -2.75
N SER A 449 -11.86 -8.07 -3.25
CA SER A 449 -11.23 -9.25 -3.84
C SER A 449 -10.00 -9.66 -3.03
N TYR A 450 -9.39 -10.79 -3.37
CA TYR A 450 -8.08 -11.14 -2.83
C TYR A 450 -7.06 -10.03 -3.13
N PRO A 451 -6.17 -9.70 -2.17
CA PRO A 451 -5.12 -8.74 -2.42
C PRO A 451 -4.18 -9.26 -3.51
N ILE A 452 -3.62 -8.33 -4.27
CA ILE A 452 -2.65 -8.62 -5.33
C ILE A 452 -1.28 -8.07 -4.93
N LYS A 453 -0.21 -8.58 -5.53
CA LYS A 453 1.10 -7.93 -5.40
C LYS A 453 1.33 -6.98 -6.56
N VAL A 454 2.01 -5.88 -6.27
CA VAL A 454 2.33 -4.81 -7.22
C VAL A 454 3.80 -4.47 -7.05
N LYS A 455 4.52 -4.33 -8.16
CA LYS A 455 5.90 -3.82 -8.17
C LYS A 455 6.01 -2.68 -9.15
N ALA A 456 6.63 -1.59 -8.72
CA ALA A 456 7.02 -0.50 -9.61
C ALA A 456 8.36 -0.81 -10.28
N CYS A 457 8.44 -0.60 -11.58
CA CYS A 457 9.59 -0.97 -12.39
C CYS A 457 10.35 0.25 -12.94
N PRO A 458 11.66 0.13 -13.17
CA PRO A 458 12.43 1.13 -13.90
C PRO A 458 11.80 1.36 -15.28
N GLY A 459 11.42 2.60 -15.60
CA GLY A 459 10.68 2.94 -16.83
C GLY A 459 9.22 3.35 -16.62
N ASN A 460 8.82 3.64 -15.37
CA ASN A 460 7.52 4.21 -15.01
C ASN A 460 6.33 3.33 -15.43
N TYR A 461 6.44 2.02 -15.16
CA TYR A 461 5.33 1.08 -15.30
C TYR A 461 5.27 0.16 -14.08
N TYR A 462 4.16 -0.58 -14.00
CA TYR A 462 3.88 -1.49 -12.90
C TYR A 462 3.64 -2.90 -13.43
N VAL A 463 4.02 -3.88 -12.62
CA VAL A 463 3.68 -5.28 -12.83
C VAL A 463 2.89 -5.80 -11.64
N TYR A 464 1.95 -6.70 -11.91
CA TYR A 464 0.96 -7.16 -10.95
C TYR A 464 0.95 -8.69 -10.89
N GLU A 465 1.07 -9.28 -9.71
CA GLU A 465 0.76 -10.69 -9.49
C GLU A 465 -0.75 -10.77 -9.21
N LEU A 466 -1.52 -10.94 -10.29
CA LEU A 466 -2.98 -10.98 -10.25
C LEU A 466 -3.49 -12.34 -9.80
N VAL A 467 -4.66 -12.35 -9.19
CA VAL A 467 -5.30 -13.56 -8.66
C VAL A 467 -6.77 -13.60 -9.06
N ARG A 468 -7.37 -14.78 -9.04
CA ARG A 468 -8.77 -14.96 -9.42
C ARG A 468 -9.69 -14.15 -8.50
N PRO A 469 -10.53 -13.22 -9.01
CA PRO A 469 -11.45 -12.49 -8.15
C PRO A 469 -12.53 -13.35 -7.51
N ILE A 470 -13.01 -12.90 -6.34
CA ILE A 470 -14.00 -13.64 -5.52
C ILE A 470 -15.41 -13.54 -6.11
N VAL A 471 -15.78 -12.34 -6.54
CA VAL A 471 -17.16 -12.05 -6.95
C VAL A 471 -17.30 -12.29 -8.45
N ASN A 472 -18.33 -13.04 -8.85
CA ASN A 472 -18.64 -13.23 -10.27
C ASN A 472 -18.95 -11.90 -10.95
N TRP A 473 -18.60 -11.82 -12.25
CA TRP A 473 -18.71 -10.59 -13.05
C TRP A 473 -17.82 -9.44 -12.57
N SER A 474 -16.68 -9.76 -11.95
CA SER A 474 -15.67 -8.78 -11.59
C SER A 474 -14.40 -8.91 -12.43
N ALA A 475 -13.75 -7.78 -12.69
CA ALA A 475 -12.51 -7.75 -13.47
C ALA A 475 -11.61 -6.57 -13.11
N TYR A 476 -10.29 -6.77 -13.25
CA TYR A 476 -9.28 -5.73 -13.04
C TYR A 476 -9.32 -4.69 -14.15
N CYS A 477 -9.57 -3.43 -13.75
CA CYS A 477 -9.54 -2.26 -14.62
C CYS A 477 -8.12 -1.88 -15.02
N ALA A 478 -8.02 -1.10 -16.10
CA ALA A 478 -6.78 -0.51 -16.58
C ALA A 478 -7.02 0.96 -16.95
N ASP A 479 -6.20 1.86 -16.43
CA ASP A 479 -6.18 3.28 -16.79
C ASP A 479 -4.89 3.63 -17.52
N VAL A 480 -5.01 4.43 -18.59
CA VAL A 480 -3.86 4.83 -19.41
C VAL A 480 -3.06 5.89 -18.69
N VAL A 481 -1.74 5.68 -18.54
CA VAL A 481 -0.85 6.69 -17.98
C VAL A 481 -0.45 7.64 -19.11
N SER A 482 -1.00 8.87 -19.12
CA SER A 482 -0.58 9.92 -20.04
C SER A 482 0.86 10.35 -19.72
N ILE A 483 1.79 9.96 -20.59
CA ILE A 483 3.17 10.43 -20.52
C ILE A 483 3.19 11.80 -21.20
N ASN A 484 3.41 12.86 -20.42
CA ASN A 484 3.87 14.13 -20.99
C ASN A 484 5.21 13.87 -21.69
N SER A 485 5.18 13.86 -23.03
CA SER A 485 6.31 13.55 -23.89
C SER A 485 7.46 14.54 -23.72
N SER A 486 8.35 14.25 -22.77
CA SER A 486 9.73 14.76 -22.77
C SER A 486 10.66 13.72 -22.16
N SER A 487 10.71 12.52 -22.74
CA SER A 487 11.97 11.76 -22.73
C SER A 487 11.99 10.75 -23.87
N THR A 488 13.17 10.71 -24.48
CA THR A 488 13.59 9.98 -25.67
C THR A 488 13.27 8.49 -25.62
N THR A 489 12.67 8.00 -26.71
CA THR A 489 12.53 6.58 -27.04
C THR A 489 13.90 5.90 -27.04
N VAL A 490 14.11 4.95 -26.12
CA VAL A 490 15.15 3.94 -26.26
C VAL A 490 14.46 2.64 -26.67
N THR A 491 14.61 2.29 -27.94
CA THR A 491 14.24 1.00 -28.51
C THR A 491 15.11 -0.10 -27.88
N PRO A 492 14.55 -1.25 -27.47
CA PRO A 492 15.36 -2.39 -27.05
C PRO A 492 16.11 -2.98 -28.25
N ALA A 493 17.42 -3.11 -28.13
CA ALA A 493 18.26 -3.81 -29.08
C ALA A 493 17.92 -5.30 -29.09
N THR A 494 17.48 -5.81 -30.24
CA THR A 494 17.41 -7.24 -30.54
C THR A 494 18.81 -7.72 -30.92
N LEU A 495 19.37 -8.65 -30.14
CA LEU A 495 20.52 -9.45 -30.52
C LEU A 495 20.09 -10.45 -31.60
N SER A 496 20.52 -10.23 -32.84
CA SER A 496 20.52 -11.22 -33.92
C SER A 496 21.93 -11.75 -34.10
N THR A 497 22.07 -13.06 -34.14
CA THR A 497 23.26 -13.76 -34.63
C THR A 497 23.20 -13.80 -36.16
N ASP A 498 24.32 -13.49 -36.81
CA ASP A 498 24.49 -13.54 -38.27
C ASP A 498 24.57 -14.99 -38.79
N VAL A 499 24.08 -15.20 -40.02
CA VAL A 499 24.86 -15.59 -41.22
C VAL A 499 23.87 -16.02 -42.32
N GLY A 500 23.94 -15.39 -43.51
CA GLY A 500 23.41 -16.04 -44.73
C GLY A 500 22.87 -15.13 -45.84
N SER A 501 23.79 -14.53 -46.60
CA SER A 501 23.79 -14.40 -48.07
C SER A 501 22.57 -13.86 -48.85
N ILE A 502 22.90 -12.79 -49.58
CA ILE A 502 22.17 -12.08 -50.65
C ILE A 502 21.73 -13.02 -51.79
N ASN A 503 20.48 -12.88 -52.25
CA ASN A 503 20.16 -12.85 -53.68
C ASN A 503 18.83 -12.15 -53.98
N SER A 504 18.89 -11.33 -55.02
CA SER A 504 17.92 -10.41 -55.59
C SER A 504 16.86 -11.08 -56.46
N SER A 505 15.59 -10.65 -56.36
CA SER A 505 14.73 -10.37 -57.54
C SER A 505 13.39 -9.74 -57.14
N SER A 506 13.03 -8.72 -57.90
CA SER A 506 11.85 -7.86 -57.85
C SER A 506 10.48 -8.54 -57.89
N THR A 507 9.46 -7.94 -57.27
CA THR A 507 8.28 -7.41 -58.00
C THR A 507 7.47 -6.46 -57.12
N THR A 508 6.96 -5.45 -57.80
CA THR A 508 6.29 -4.23 -57.35
C THR A 508 4.86 -4.44 -56.83
N VAL A 509 4.51 -3.76 -55.73
CA VAL A 509 3.14 -3.25 -55.51
C VAL A 509 3.23 -1.80 -55.01
N THR A 510 2.53 -0.93 -55.72
CA THR A 510 2.35 0.52 -55.51
C THR A 510 1.86 0.88 -54.09
N PRO A 511 2.29 2.02 -53.51
CA PRO A 511 1.77 2.50 -52.24
C PRO A 511 0.36 3.07 -52.39
N ALA A 512 -0.58 2.57 -51.60
CA ALA A 512 -1.85 3.23 -51.38
C ALA A 512 -1.61 4.51 -50.56
N THR A 513 -2.01 5.64 -51.12
CA THR A 513 -2.07 6.94 -50.45
C THR A 513 -2.98 6.87 -49.22
N LEU A 514 -2.39 6.79 -48.03
CA LEU A 514 -3.08 7.08 -46.78
C LEU A 514 -3.08 8.59 -46.56
N SER A 515 -4.22 9.20 -46.83
CA SER A 515 -4.60 10.52 -46.36
C SER A 515 -4.46 10.56 -44.83
N THR A 516 -3.39 11.18 -44.33
CA THR A 516 -3.31 11.60 -42.92
C THR A 516 -4.24 12.80 -42.76
N ALA A 517 -5.41 12.58 -42.17
CA ALA A 517 -6.20 13.68 -41.62
C ALA A 517 -5.38 14.34 -40.51
N ILE A 518 -4.87 15.54 -40.78
CA ILE A 518 -4.27 16.40 -39.77
C ILE A 518 -5.40 16.75 -38.79
N LEU A 519 -5.43 16.11 -37.62
CA LEU A 519 -6.33 16.49 -36.54
C LEU A 519 -5.98 17.93 -36.12
N PRO A 520 -6.95 18.85 -36.05
CA PRO A 520 -6.69 20.24 -35.70
C PRO A 520 -6.07 20.32 -34.31
N ASP A 521 -5.07 21.19 -34.16
CA ASP A 521 -4.43 21.44 -32.86
C ASP A 521 -5.50 21.91 -31.85
N PRO A 522 -5.68 21.19 -30.73
CA PRO A 522 -6.68 21.52 -29.71
C PRO A 522 -6.44 22.88 -29.05
N CYS A 523 -5.24 23.46 -29.18
CA CYS A 523 -4.92 24.81 -28.72
C CYS A 523 -5.55 25.91 -29.58
N TYR A 524 -5.99 25.59 -30.80
CA TYR A 524 -6.53 26.56 -31.76
C TYR A 524 -7.95 26.21 -32.24
N ASN A 525 -8.43 24.99 -31.98
CA ASN A 525 -9.78 24.55 -32.36
C ASN A 525 -10.57 24.08 -31.13
N TYR A 526 -11.21 25.04 -30.45
CA TYR A 526 -12.05 24.81 -29.28
C TYR A 526 -13.28 25.72 -29.30
N THR A 527 -14.32 25.32 -28.57
CA THR A 527 -15.47 26.18 -28.27
C THR A 527 -15.24 26.87 -26.94
N VAL A 528 -15.48 28.18 -26.87
CA VAL A 528 -15.39 28.93 -25.60
C VAL A 528 -16.60 28.61 -24.73
N LEU A 529 -16.35 28.21 -23.49
CA LEU A 529 -17.37 28.00 -22.46
C LEU A 529 -17.13 29.00 -21.32
N ASP A 530 -17.82 30.14 -21.39
CA ASP A 530 -17.73 31.22 -20.38
C ASP A 530 -19.02 31.29 -19.57
N ASP A 531 -19.05 30.58 -18.44
CA ASP A 531 -20.25 30.35 -17.64
C ASP A 531 -19.98 30.58 -16.15
N ARG A 532 -20.51 31.69 -15.62
CA ARG A 532 -20.27 32.13 -14.22
C ARG A 532 -20.76 31.15 -13.16
N TRP A 533 -21.70 30.27 -13.49
CA TRP A 533 -22.20 29.23 -12.58
C TRP A 533 -21.18 28.12 -12.32
N ARG A 534 -20.14 28.01 -13.15
CA ARG A 534 -19.05 27.02 -13.03
C ARG A 534 -17.92 27.50 -12.12
N ALA A 535 -18.01 28.73 -11.61
CA ALA A 535 -17.02 29.29 -10.71
C ALA A 535 -17.09 28.62 -9.33
N THR A 536 -15.93 28.31 -8.78
CA THR A 536 -15.77 27.54 -7.53
C THR A 536 -16.22 28.29 -6.28
N ASN A 537 -16.31 29.61 -6.38
CA ASN A 537 -16.80 30.50 -5.34
C ASN A 537 -18.30 30.82 -5.51
N ASN A 538 -19.00 30.16 -6.43
CA ASN A 538 -20.42 30.36 -6.62
C ASN A 538 -21.22 29.48 -5.63
N ILE A 539 -21.89 30.13 -4.69
CA ILE A 539 -22.68 29.47 -3.62
C ILE A 539 -24.15 29.56 -4.01
N HIS A 540 -24.74 28.43 -4.39
CA HIS A 540 -26.15 28.36 -4.78
C HIS A 540 -27.07 28.15 -3.55
N SER A 541 -28.23 28.82 -3.57
CA SER A 541 -29.31 28.62 -2.58
C SER A 541 -30.13 27.36 -2.91
N ILE A 542 -30.74 26.75 -1.90
CA ILE A 542 -31.51 25.49 -1.99
C ILE A 542 -32.79 25.58 -2.87
N HIS A 543 -33.05 26.73 -3.51
CA HIS A 543 -34.24 26.99 -4.33
C HIS A 543 -33.90 27.32 -5.79
N GLU A 544 -32.63 27.22 -6.20
CA GLU A 544 -32.21 27.44 -7.58
C GLU A 544 -32.08 26.11 -8.33
N TYR A 545 -32.46 26.11 -9.61
CA TYR A 545 -32.34 24.93 -10.47
C TYR A 545 -30.87 24.55 -10.65
N HIS A 546 -30.50 23.34 -10.22
CA HIS A 546 -29.17 22.77 -10.42
C HIS A 546 -28.92 22.53 -11.92
N LYS A 547 -27.81 23.07 -12.42
CA LYS A 547 -27.34 22.83 -13.79
C LYS A 547 -26.36 21.65 -13.79
N SER A 548 -26.47 20.82 -14.81
CA SER A 548 -25.63 19.63 -15.00
C SER A 548 -25.20 19.54 -16.47
N ASP A 549 -23.97 19.09 -16.70
CA ASP A 549 -23.45 18.82 -18.04
C ASP A 549 -23.87 17.45 -18.58
N THR A 550 -24.64 16.67 -17.83
CA THR A 550 -25.04 15.28 -18.16
C THR A 550 -25.95 15.15 -19.38
N ASN A 551 -26.48 16.25 -19.94
CA ASN A 551 -27.39 16.24 -21.10
C ASN A 551 -26.77 16.82 -22.39
N GLY A 552 -25.47 17.15 -22.39
CA GLY A 552 -24.78 17.64 -23.58
C GLY A 552 -24.01 16.53 -24.29
N HIS A 553 -24.26 16.34 -25.59
CA HIS A 553 -23.30 15.66 -26.47
C HIS A 553 -22.00 16.48 -26.53
N LEU A 554 -21.10 16.27 -25.56
CA LEU A 554 -19.81 16.95 -25.50
C LEU A 554 -18.78 16.19 -26.35
N GLU A 555 -19.06 16.05 -27.64
CA GLU A 555 -18.08 15.58 -28.64
C GLU A 555 -17.24 16.76 -29.18
N ARG A 556 -16.94 17.77 -28.36
CA ARG A 556 -16.17 18.97 -28.75
C ARG A 556 -15.12 19.34 -27.71
N LEU A 557 -14.02 19.93 -28.16
CA LEU A 557 -13.02 20.56 -27.31
C LEU A 557 -13.53 21.91 -26.80
N TYR A 558 -13.44 22.15 -25.50
CA TYR A 558 -13.86 23.41 -24.87
C TYR A 558 -12.69 24.09 -24.15
N ARG A 559 -12.68 25.43 -24.17
CA ARG A 559 -11.80 26.24 -23.34
C ARG A 559 -12.65 27.00 -22.33
N LEU A 560 -12.33 26.82 -21.05
CA LEU A 560 -13.10 27.36 -19.93
C LEU A 560 -12.71 28.80 -19.65
N PHE A 561 -13.73 29.63 -19.47
CA PHE A 561 -13.60 31.00 -19.01
C PHE A 561 -14.59 31.26 -17.87
N ILE A 562 -14.24 32.19 -16.99
CA ILE A 562 -15.17 32.77 -16.00
C ILE A 562 -15.04 34.29 -16.10
N ASN A 563 -16.09 34.96 -16.56
CA ASN A 563 -16.10 36.40 -16.80
C ASN A 563 -14.99 36.86 -17.77
N GLY A 564 -14.78 36.12 -18.86
CA GLY A 564 -13.77 36.44 -19.87
C GLY A 564 -12.31 36.18 -19.45
N LEU A 565 -12.06 35.64 -18.24
CA LEU A 565 -10.73 35.22 -17.79
C LEU A 565 -10.56 33.71 -18.00
N ASN A 566 -9.38 33.28 -18.44
CA ASN A 566 -9.06 31.85 -18.56
C ASN A 566 -9.27 31.17 -17.20
N ALA A 567 -10.08 30.12 -17.20
CA ALA A 567 -10.36 29.33 -16.02
C ALA A 567 -9.81 27.91 -16.19
N GLN A 568 -9.41 27.30 -15.08
CA GLN A 568 -8.93 25.93 -15.04
C GLN A 568 -9.87 25.08 -14.21
N ILE A 569 -9.99 23.80 -14.57
CA ILE A 569 -10.62 22.82 -13.72
C ILE A 569 -9.73 22.67 -12.47
N PRO A 570 -10.29 22.73 -11.25
CA PRO A 570 -9.50 22.59 -10.03
C PRO A 570 -8.77 21.24 -9.96
N ASP A 571 -7.48 21.28 -9.64
CA ASP A 571 -6.66 20.07 -9.43
C ASP A 571 -6.98 19.35 -8.09
N THR A 572 -7.85 19.94 -7.29
CA THR A 572 -8.30 19.45 -5.97
C THR A 572 -9.83 19.45 -5.91
N CYS A 573 -10.44 18.46 -5.26
CA CYS A 573 -11.88 18.45 -5.05
C CYS A 573 -12.35 19.69 -4.26
N ILE A 574 -13.38 20.35 -4.77
CA ILE A 574 -14.02 21.54 -4.16
C ILE A 574 -15.25 21.12 -3.38
#